data_AF-A0A067E6V1-F1
#
_entry.id   AF-A0A067E6V1-F1
#
_cell.length_a   1.000
_cell.length_b   1.000
_cell.length_c   1.000
_cell.angle_alpha   90.00
_cell.angle_beta   90.00
_cell.angle_gamma   90.00
#
_symmetry.space_group_name_H-M   'P 1'
#
loop_
_entity.id
_entity.type
_entity.pdbx_description
1 polymer ?
#
loop_
_entity_poly.entity_id
_entity_poly.type
_entity_poly.pdbx_seq_one_letter_code
_entity_poly.pdbx_strand_id
1 'polypeptide(L)'
;MASSSSSINMIPHTKYDVFLSFREDEISPSLSSAIEGSKISIVIFSEGYASSRWCLNELVKILEIKNKYGQIVVPVFYRVDPSDVRNQTGTFGDSFSELEERFKEKIDMLQTWRIAMREAANLSGFDSHSIR
;
A
#
# COMPACT_ATOMS: atom_id res chain seq x y z
N MET A 1 23.71 -46.23 -30.44
CA MET A 1 23.87 -44.78 -30.20
C MET A 1 22.63 -44.31 -29.48
N ALA A 2 22.74 -43.95 -28.19
CA ALA A 2 21.62 -43.46 -27.40
C ALA A 2 21.50 -41.95 -27.63
N SER A 3 20.38 -41.50 -28.18
CA SER A 3 20.06 -40.08 -28.32
C SER A 3 19.60 -39.56 -26.96
N SER A 4 20.42 -38.76 -26.31
CA SER A 4 20.07 -38.04 -25.08
C SER A 4 19.11 -36.90 -25.40
N SER A 5 17.82 -37.08 -25.10
CA SER A 5 16.83 -36.01 -25.13
C SER A 5 17.06 -35.12 -23.90
N SER A 6 17.63 -33.93 -24.10
CA SER A 6 17.67 -32.89 -23.08
C SER A 6 16.28 -32.28 -22.92
N SER A 7 15.58 -32.63 -21.84
CA SER A 7 14.35 -31.96 -21.43
C SER A 7 14.68 -30.51 -21.08
N ILE A 8 14.24 -29.58 -21.93
CA ILE A 8 14.26 -28.15 -21.63
C ILE A 8 13.22 -27.94 -20.52
N ASN A 9 13.67 -27.62 -19.31
CA ASN A 9 12.76 -27.20 -18.24
C ASN A 9 12.08 -25.90 -18.69
N MET A 10 10.78 -26.01 -19.01
CA MET A 10 9.94 -24.87 -19.34
C MET A 10 9.89 -23.96 -18.10
N ILE A 11 10.51 -22.78 -18.19
CA ILE A 11 10.40 -21.76 -17.16
C ILE A 11 8.91 -21.44 -17.04
N PRO A 12 8.26 -21.63 -15.87
CA PRO A 12 6.85 -21.34 -15.74
C PRO A 12 6.65 -19.86 -16.05
N HIS A 13 5.95 -19.56 -17.14
CA HIS A 13 5.50 -18.20 -17.42
C HIS A 13 4.57 -17.82 -16.28
N THR A 14 5.10 -17.03 -15.33
CA THR A 14 4.30 -16.50 -14.25
C THR A 14 3.53 -15.32 -14.83
N LYS A 15 2.23 -15.51 -15.05
CA LYS A 15 1.33 -14.40 -15.37
C LYS A 15 1.11 -13.59 -14.09
N TYR A 16 1.34 -12.29 -14.16
CA TYR A 16 1.03 -11.36 -13.08
C TYR A 16 -0.21 -10.57 -13.48
N ASP A 17 -1.24 -10.61 -12.64
CA ASP A 17 -2.39 -9.73 -12.78
C ASP A 17 -2.11 -8.44 -12.00
N VAL A 18 -2.30 -7.29 -12.65
CA VAL A 18 -2.09 -5.97 -12.05
C VAL A 18 -3.45 -5.35 -11.77
N PHE A 19 -3.70 -5.01 -10.51
CA PHE A 19 -4.90 -4.31 -10.09
C PHE A 19 -4.53 -2.88 -9.70
N LEU A 20 -5.28 -1.92 -10.22
CA LEU A 20 -5.20 -0.52 -9.81
C LEU A 20 -6.46 -0.22 -9.01
N SER A 21 -6.29 0.30 -7.79
CA SER A 21 -7.42 0.81 -7.04
C SER A 21 -7.75 2.21 -7.52
N PHE A 22 -9.01 2.40 -7.91
CA PHE A 22 -9.57 3.71 -8.23
C PHE A 22 -10.65 4.01 -7.20
N ARG A 23 -10.81 5.29 -6.86
CA ARG A 23 -11.72 5.77 -5.81
C ARG A 23 -13.13 5.16 -5.94
N GLU A 24 -13.49 4.32 -4.97
CA GLU A 24 -14.85 3.81 -4.73
C GLU A 24 -15.39 4.39 -3.43
N ASP A 25 -16.69 4.33 -3.14
CA ASP A 25 -17.27 4.91 -1.91
C ASP A 25 -17.04 4.02 -0.65
N GLU A 26 -16.75 2.74 -0.87
CA GLU A 26 -16.34 1.75 0.12
C GLU A 26 -15.38 0.77 -0.54
N ILE A 27 -14.63 -0.02 0.23
CA ILE A 27 -13.83 -1.10 -0.35
C ILE A 27 -14.81 -2.11 -0.94
N SER A 28 -14.92 -2.17 -2.27
CA SER A 28 -15.79 -3.15 -2.90
C SER A 28 -15.34 -4.58 -2.58
N PRO A 29 -16.26 -5.55 -2.58
CA PRO A 29 -15.89 -6.96 -2.47
C PRO A 29 -14.84 -7.37 -3.50
N SER A 30 -14.92 -6.84 -4.73
CA SER A 30 -13.92 -7.05 -5.79
C SER A 30 -12.55 -6.55 -5.40
N LEU A 31 -12.44 -5.33 -4.87
CA LEU A 31 -11.17 -4.77 -4.42
C LEU A 31 -10.61 -5.54 -3.22
N SER A 32 -11.45 -5.94 -2.26
CA SER A 32 -11.03 -6.76 -1.14
C SER A 32 -10.47 -8.12 -1.60
N SER A 33 -11.15 -8.80 -2.51
CA SER A 33 -10.66 -10.06 -3.09
C SER A 33 -9.37 -9.87 -3.89
N ALA A 34 -9.22 -8.76 -4.61
CA ALA A 34 -7.99 -8.44 -5.32
C ALA A 34 -6.82 -8.22 -4.36
N ILE A 35 -7.02 -7.48 -3.26
CA ILE A 35 -6.00 -7.27 -2.22
C ILE A 35 -5.63 -8.62 -1.58
N GLU A 36 -6.62 -9.45 -1.24
CA GLU A 36 -6.39 -10.76 -0.60
C GLU A 36 -5.68 -11.77 -1.52
N GLY A 37 -5.99 -11.75 -2.82
CA GLY A 37 -5.34 -12.60 -3.82
C GLY A 37 -3.97 -12.10 -4.29
N SER A 38 -3.61 -10.87 -3.95
CA SER A 38 -2.35 -10.25 -4.39
C SER A 38 -1.15 -10.77 -3.60
N LYS A 39 -0.05 -11.08 -4.29
CA LYS A 39 1.23 -11.44 -3.64
C LYS A 39 2.02 -10.22 -3.19
N ILE A 40 1.84 -9.09 -3.89
CA ILE A 40 2.55 -7.85 -3.70
C ILE A 40 1.54 -6.70 -3.76
N SER A 41 1.62 -5.79 -2.81
CA SER A 41 0.88 -4.51 -2.81
C SER A 41 1.88 -3.37 -2.87
N ILE A 42 1.71 -2.47 -3.85
CA ILE A 42 2.51 -1.24 -3.98
C ILE A 42 1.67 -0.08 -3.47
N VAL A 43 2.12 0.57 -2.41
CA VAL A 43 1.43 1.72 -1.79
C VAL A 43 2.15 3.00 -2.19
N ILE A 44 1.51 3.86 -2.97
CA ILE A 44 2.09 5.12 -3.42
C ILE A 44 1.62 6.24 -2.49
N PHE A 45 2.47 6.64 -1.55
CA PHE A 45 2.25 7.82 -0.73
C PHE A 45 2.54 9.07 -1.55
N SER A 46 1.57 9.98 -1.61
CA SER A 46 1.67 11.30 -2.21
C SER A 46 1.07 12.34 -1.26
N GLU A 47 1.29 13.63 -1.51
CA GLU A 47 0.77 14.72 -0.68
C GLU A 47 -0.73 14.58 -0.36
N GLY A 48 -1.57 14.32 -1.38
CA GLY A 48 -3.02 14.13 -1.19
C GLY A 48 -3.46 12.75 -0.68
N TYR A 49 -2.54 11.84 -0.36
CA TYR A 49 -2.91 10.49 0.11
C TYR A 49 -3.56 10.55 1.50
N ALA A 50 -3.01 11.37 2.39
CA ALA A 50 -3.45 11.46 3.79
C ALA A 50 -4.82 12.13 3.96
N SER A 51 -5.28 12.91 2.98
CA SER A 51 -6.60 13.55 3.00
C SER A 51 -7.73 12.65 2.47
N SER A 52 -7.39 11.46 1.97
CA SER A 52 -8.34 10.49 1.42
C SER A 52 -8.66 9.38 2.43
N ARG A 53 -9.88 9.40 2.97
CA ARG A 53 -10.43 8.30 3.80
C ARG A 53 -10.26 6.94 3.11
N TRP A 54 -10.43 6.90 1.78
CA TRP A 54 -10.32 5.68 1.00
C TRP A 54 -8.93 5.11 0.99
N CYS A 55 -7.94 5.93 0.67
CA CYS A 55 -6.54 5.50 0.64
C CYS A 55 -6.12 4.94 2.00
N LEU A 56 -6.56 5.56 3.10
CA LEU A 56 -6.25 5.09 4.45
C LEU A 56 -6.97 3.78 4.81
N ASN A 57 -8.21 3.58 4.37
CA ASN A 57 -8.91 2.31 4.58
C ASN A 57 -8.27 1.16 3.77
N GLU A 58 -7.87 1.44 2.53
CA GLU A 58 -7.12 0.48 1.70
C GLU A 58 -5.79 0.11 2.36
N LEU A 59 -5.06 1.11 2.88
CA LEU A 59 -3.81 0.89 3.58
C LEU A 59 -3.99 -0.05 4.79
N VAL A 60 -5.03 0.17 5.59
CA VAL A 60 -5.37 -0.69 6.74
C VAL A 60 -5.63 -2.11 6.27
N LYS A 61 -6.42 -2.31 5.21
CA LYS A 61 -6.71 -3.64 4.67
C LYS A 61 -5.45 -4.32 4.12
N ILE A 62 -4.61 -3.59 3.39
CA ILE A 62 -3.33 -4.11 2.86
C ILE A 62 -2.44 -4.61 4.01
N LEU A 63 -2.31 -3.84 5.09
CA LEU A 63 -1.50 -4.24 6.24
C LEU A 63 -2.12 -5.41 7.02
N GLU A 64 -3.44 -5.47 7.11
CA GLU A 64 -4.14 -6.64 7.67
C GLU A 64 -3.78 -7.92 6.88
N ILE A 65 -3.87 -7.87 5.54
CA ILE A 65 -3.56 -9.00 4.66
C ILE A 65 -2.07 -9.36 4.71
N LYS A 66 -1.17 -8.37 4.72
CA LYS A 66 0.26 -8.57 4.97
C LYS A 66 0.50 -9.35 6.25
N ASN A 67 -0.11 -8.94 7.36
CA ASN A 67 0.14 -9.53 8.67
C ASN A 67 -0.52 -10.91 8.80
N LYS A 68 -1.64 -11.16 8.10
CA LYS A 68 -2.36 -12.44 8.12
C LYS A 68 -1.79 -13.50 7.18
N TYR A 69 -1.35 -13.10 6.00
CA TYR A 69 -1.00 -14.02 4.91
C TYR A 69 0.42 -13.84 4.35
N GLY A 70 1.20 -12.91 4.89
CA GLY A 70 2.59 -12.68 4.46
C GLY A 70 2.72 -12.00 3.10
N GLN A 71 1.70 -11.24 2.67
CA GLN A 71 1.78 -10.41 1.47
C GLN A 71 2.95 -9.42 1.57
N ILE A 72 3.70 -9.24 0.47
CA ILE A 72 4.77 -8.26 0.40
C ILE A 72 4.15 -6.87 0.17
N VAL A 73 4.53 -5.90 1.00
CA VAL A 73 4.09 -4.50 0.83
C VAL A 73 5.31 -3.64 0.55
N VAL A 74 5.25 -2.88 -0.54
CA VAL A 74 6.32 -1.97 -0.98
C VAL A 74 5.78 -0.54 -0.98
N PRO A 75 6.18 0.31 -0.02
CA PRO A 75 5.82 1.72 -0.06
C PRO A 75 6.68 2.46 -1.10
N VAL A 76 6.05 3.38 -1.81
CA VAL A 76 6.68 4.34 -2.72
C VAL A 76 6.32 5.73 -2.23
N PHE A 77 7.32 6.54 -1.89
CA PHE A 77 7.17 7.90 -1.40
C PHE A 77 7.34 8.86 -2.58
N TYR A 78 6.21 9.22 -3.19
CA TYR A 78 6.15 10.11 -4.34
C TYR A 78 6.01 11.56 -3.90
N ARG A 79 7.09 12.32 -4.01
CA ARG A 79 7.20 13.74 -3.62
C ARG A 79 6.78 14.01 -2.17
N VAL A 80 7.00 13.04 -1.29
CA VAL A 80 6.77 13.16 0.16
C VAL A 80 7.96 12.56 0.89
N ASP A 81 8.31 13.13 2.04
CA ASP A 81 9.36 12.56 2.89
C ASP A 81 8.81 11.34 3.65
N PRO A 82 9.50 10.19 3.65
CA PRO A 82 9.09 9.01 4.42
C PRO A 82 8.89 9.30 5.92
N SER A 83 9.67 10.22 6.49
CA SER A 83 9.55 10.64 7.90
C SER A 83 8.26 11.43 8.16
N ASP A 84 7.82 12.24 7.20
CA ASP A 84 6.54 12.94 7.26
C ASP A 84 5.37 11.97 7.20
N VAL A 85 5.43 10.93 6.36
CA VAL A 85 4.43 9.86 6.35
C VAL A 85 4.42 9.11 7.69
N ARG A 86 5.60 8.77 8.23
CA ARG A 86 5.75 8.01 9.49
C ARG A 86 5.20 8.74 10.71
N ASN A 87 5.43 10.05 10.78
CA ASN A 87 5.11 10.88 11.93
C ASN A 87 3.87 11.76 11.72
N GLN A 88 3.30 11.76 10.51
CA GLN A 88 2.21 12.62 10.09
C GLN A 88 2.56 14.10 10.32
N THR A 89 3.71 14.52 9.77
CA THR A 89 4.26 15.90 9.85
C THR A 89 4.40 16.52 8.46
N GLY A 90 4.81 17.79 8.40
CA GLY A 90 4.96 18.52 7.14
C GLY A 90 3.64 18.66 6.38
N THR A 91 3.71 18.86 5.06
CA THR A 91 2.51 19.03 4.21
C THR A 91 1.63 17.77 4.15
N PHE A 92 2.24 16.60 4.34
CA PHE A 92 1.50 15.34 4.48
C PHE A 92 0.69 15.31 5.79
N GLY A 93 1.29 15.78 6.89
CA GLY A 93 0.63 15.98 8.18
C GLY A 93 -0.52 16.97 8.10
N ASP A 94 -0.32 18.11 7.43
CA ASP A 94 -1.38 19.11 7.22
C ASP A 94 -2.58 18.49 6.48
N SER A 95 -2.31 17.73 5.42
CA SER A 95 -3.34 16.98 4.67
C SER A 95 -4.08 15.94 5.53
N PHE A 96 -3.38 15.32 6.48
CA PHE A 96 -3.99 14.41 7.44
C PHE A 96 -4.87 15.17 8.45
N SER A 97 -4.41 16.31 8.97
CA SER A 97 -5.17 17.13 9.93
C SER A 97 -6.50 17.61 9.37
N GLU A 98 -6.59 17.92 8.07
CA GLU A 98 -7.87 18.21 7.40
C GLU A 98 -8.85 17.02 7.44
N LEU A 99 -8.33 15.79 7.37
CA LEU A 99 -9.14 14.59 7.55
C LEU A 99 -9.52 14.40 9.03
N GLU A 100 -8.61 14.63 9.96
CA GLU A 100 -8.90 14.54 11.39
C GLU A 100 -10.05 15.47 11.81
N GLU A 101 -10.08 16.72 11.33
CA GLU A 101 -11.18 17.63 11.65
C GLU A 101 -12.53 17.14 11.10
N ARG A 102 -12.55 16.57 9.89
CA ARG A 102 -13.76 15.98 9.28
C ARG A 102 -14.26 14.75 10.04
N PHE A 103 -13.37 14.02 10.70
CA PHE A 103 -13.66 12.75 11.38
C PHE A 103 -13.35 12.78 12.88
N LYS A 104 -13.38 13.97 13.51
CA LYS A 104 -12.94 14.18 14.90
C LYS A 104 -13.66 13.33 15.96
N GLU A 105 -14.88 12.89 15.66
CA GLU A 105 -15.67 11.99 16.53
C GLU A 105 -15.29 10.51 16.37
N LYS A 106 -14.50 10.15 15.35
CA LYS A 106 -14.10 8.77 15.01
C LYS A 106 -12.68 8.47 15.52
N ILE A 107 -12.44 8.69 16.80
CA ILE A 107 -11.11 8.63 17.44
C ILE A 107 -10.39 7.30 17.14
N ASP A 108 -11.07 6.17 17.31
CA ASP A 108 -10.46 4.84 17.07
C ASP A 108 -10.03 4.64 15.62
N MET A 109 -10.79 5.19 14.68
CA MET A 109 -10.49 5.14 13.25
C MET A 109 -9.25 5.99 12.93
N LEU A 110 -9.17 7.20 13.49
CA LEU A 110 -7.99 8.07 13.33
C LEU A 110 -6.72 7.42 13.87
N GLN A 111 -6.80 6.79 15.05
CA GLN A 111 -5.67 6.06 15.62
C GLN A 111 -5.24 4.88 14.75
N THR A 112 -6.20 4.14 14.21
CA THR A 112 -5.94 3.03 13.28
C THR A 112 -5.16 3.51 12.05
N TRP A 113 -5.56 4.63 11.45
CA TRP A 113 -4.85 5.21 10.31
C TRP A 113 -3.44 5.70 10.66
N ARG A 114 -3.25 6.32 11.82
CA ARG A 114 -1.91 6.73 12.30
C ARG A 114 -0.97 5.54 12.44
N ILE A 115 -1.46 4.45 13.01
CA ILE A 115 -0.70 3.20 13.16
C ILE A 115 -0.36 2.62 11.78
N ALA A 116 -1.33 2.57 10.87
CA ALA A 116 -1.14 2.04 9.53
C ALA A 116 -0.09 2.83 8.72
N MET A 117 -0.18 4.16 8.71
CA MET A 117 0.81 5.01 8.03
C MET A 117 2.21 4.83 8.62
N ARG A 118 2.32 4.76 9.96
CA ARG A 118 3.58 4.51 10.65
C ARG A 118 4.17 3.14 10.30
N GLU A 119 3.36 2.08 10.33
CA GLU A 119 3.82 0.73 9.98
C GLU A 119 4.33 0.69 8.55
N ALA A 120 3.55 1.20 7.59
CA ALA A 120 3.93 1.20 6.19
C ALA A 120 5.20 2.03 5.92
N ALA A 121 5.35 3.19 6.55
CA ALA A 121 6.53 4.04 6.41
C ALA A 121 7.80 3.48 7.11
N ASN A 122 7.66 2.39 7.87
CA ASN A 122 8.78 1.63 8.42
C ASN A 122 9.20 0.44 7.53
N LEU A 123 8.47 0.14 6.47
CA LEU A 123 8.84 -0.88 5.51
C LEU A 123 9.92 -0.35 4.54
N SER A 124 10.73 -1.26 4.01
CA SER A 124 11.70 -0.91 2.95
C SER A 124 10.96 -0.58 1.66
N GLY A 125 11.28 0.57 1.07
CA GLY A 125 10.58 1.09 -0.10
C GLY A 125 11.42 2.06 -0.92
N PHE A 126 10.75 2.82 -1.78
CA PHE A 126 11.38 3.71 -2.74
C PHE A 126 11.01 5.16 -2.50
N ASP A 127 11.99 6.05 -2.44
CA ASP A 127 11.79 7.49 -2.41
C ASP A 127 12.08 8.08 -3.80
N SER A 128 11.08 8.78 -4.35
CA SER A 128 11.18 9.43 -5.66
C SER A 128 12.26 10.50 -5.76
N HIS A 129 12.69 11.12 -4.66
CA HIS A 129 13.80 12.07 -4.66
C HIS A 129 15.17 11.38 -4.73
N SER A 130 15.22 10.11 -4.36
CA SER A 130 16.45 9.31 -4.26
C SER A 130 16.71 8.46 -5.51
N ILE A 131 15.75 8.36 -6.43
CA ILE A 131 15.90 7.63 -7.70
C ILE A 131 16.37 8.59 -8.80
N ARG A 132 17.62 8.43 -9.24
CA ARG A 132 18.22 9.11 -10.39
C ARG A 132 18.11 8.28 -11.66
#